data_AF-A0A5E7G1C4-F1
#
_entry.id   AF-A0A5E7G1C4-F1
#
_cell.length_a   1.000
_cell.length_b   1.000
_cell.length_c   1.000
_cell.angle_alpha   90.00
_cell.angle_beta   90.00
_cell.angle_gamma   90.00
#
_symmetry.space_group_name_H-M   'P 1'
#
loop_
_entity.id
_entity.type
_entity.pdbx_description
1 polymer ?
#
loop_
_entity_poly.entity_id
_entity_poly.type
_entity_poly.pdbx_seq_one_letter_code
_entity_poly.pdbx_strand_id
1 'polypeptide(L)' 'MARTMEPHSASAQFFINVADNSFLNHSAKTAQGWGYAVFGKVVEGSDVVDKIKGVATTMKSGHQDVPAEDVIIEKAEIIE' A
#
# COMPACT_ATOMS: atom_id res chain seq x y z
N MET A 1 4.27 -1.39 -4.76
CA MET A 1 5.39 -1.05 -3.85
C MET A 1 5.34 0.43 -3.53
N ALA A 2 5.34 0.84 -2.25
CA ALA A 2 5.45 2.25 -1.90
C ALA A 2 6.90 2.75 -2.05
N ARG A 3 7.08 4.05 -2.28
CA ARG A 3 8.40 4.67 -2.55
C ARG A 3 8.40 6.15 -2.20
N THR A 4 9.58 6.77 -2.20
CA THR A 4 9.71 8.23 -2.19
C THR A 4 9.40 8.81 -3.59
N MET A 5 9.61 10.11 -3.78
CA MET A 5 9.53 10.74 -5.11
C MET A 5 10.53 10.14 -6.11
N GLU A 6 11.64 9.56 -5.64
CA GLU A 6 12.62 8.93 -6.51
C GLU A 6 12.10 7.55 -7.01
N PRO A 7 11.98 7.36 -8.33
CA PRO A 7 11.72 6.09 -9.00
C PRO A 7 12.13 4.76 -8.36
N HIS A 8 13.39 4.66 -7.98
CA HIS A 8 14.14 3.46 -7.61
C HIS A 8 14.40 3.43 -6.10
N SER A 9 13.54 4.07 -5.32
CA SER A 9 13.65 4.16 -3.86
C SER A 9 12.78 3.20 -3.06
N ALA A 10 12.05 2.29 -3.73
CA ALA A 10 11.22 1.30 -3.06
C ALA A 10 12.09 0.39 -2.17
N SER A 11 11.65 0.19 -0.93
CA SER A 11 12.32 -0.69 0.04
C SER A 11 11.33 -1.70 0.62
N ALA A 12 10.89 -1.55 1.86
CA ALA A 12 10.04 -2.52 2.55
C ALA A 12 8.53 -2.18 2.54
N GLN A 13 8.17 -0.92 2.28
CA GLN A 13 6.77 -0.49 2.36
C GLN A 13 5.96 -0.96 1.14
N PHE A 14 4.77 -1.49 1.40
CA PHE A 14 3.79 -1.87 0.39
C PHE A 14 2.43 -1.27 0.69
N PHE A 15 1.54 -1.33 -0.30
CA PHE A 15 0.14 -0.94 -0.16
C PHE A 15 -0.73 -1.92 -0.95
N ILE A 16 -1.99 -2.07 -0.54
CA ILE A 16 -3.00 -2.89 -1.23
C ILE A 16 -3.98 -1.92 -1.89
N ASN A 17 -4.25 -2.12 -3.18
CA ASN A 17 -5.30 -1.38 -3.86
C ASN A 17 -6.67 -1.92 -3.41
N VAL A 18 -7.53 -1.03 -2.90
CA VAL A 18 -8.92 -1.35 -2.50
C VAL A 18 -9.97 -0.92 -3.54
N ALA A 19 -9.49 -0.42 -4.69
CA ALA A 19 -10.24 -0.01 -5.86
C ALA A 19 -9.32 -0.03 -7.10
N ASP A 20 -9.89 0.15 -8.29
CA ASP A 20 -9.12 0.22 -9.54
C ASP A 20 -8.43 1.57 -9.70
N ASN A 21 -7.18 1.65 -9.26
CA ASN A 21 -6.38 2.88 -9.24
C ASN A 21 -5.49 3.02 -10.50
N SER A 22 -6.11 3.14 -11.68
CA SER A 22 -5.38 3.18 -12.97
C SER A 22 -4.38 4.33 -13.10
N PHE A 23 -4.56 5.41 -12.35
CA PHE A 23 -3.62 6.55 -12.28
C PHE A 23 -2.26 6.20 -11.66
N LEU A 24 -2.14 5.07 -10.94
CA LEU A 24 -0.88 4.59 -10.38
C LEU A 24 -0.06 3.76 -11.38
N ASN A 25 -0.64 3.44 -12.54
CA ASN A 25 0.01 2.59 -13.53
C ASN A 25 1.17 3.32 -14.22
N HIS A 26 2.18 2.54 -14.59
CA HIS A 26 3.30 3.03 -15.40
C HIS A 26 2.79 3.53 -16.76
N SER A 27 3.21 4.74 -17.14
CA SER A 27 2.95 5.35 -18.44
C SER A 27 4.24 5.74 -19.19
N ALA A 28 5.30 6.15 -18.49
CA ALA A 28 6.56 6.56 -19.12
C ALA A 28 7.75 6.55 -18.14
N LYS A 29 8.98 6.52 -18.67
CA LYS A 29 10.25 6.66 -17.92
C LYS A 29 10.54 8.10 -17.46
N THR A 30 9.57 8.72 -16.80
CA THR A 30 9.67 10.08 -16.26
C THR A 30 9.33 10.09 -14.77
N ALA A 31 9.71 11.15 -14.06
CA ALA A 31 9.43 11.30 -12.64
C ALA A 31 7.92 11.15 -12.31
N GLN A 32 7.05 11.65 -13.20
CA GLN A 32 5.59 11.57 -13.08
C GLN A 32 5.00 10.27 -13.65
N GLY A 33 5.61 9.72 -14.71
CA GLY A 33 5.06 8.60 -15.46
C GLY A 33 5.44 7.22 -14.95
N TRP A 34 6.35 7.12 -13.98
CA TRP A 34 6.89 5.83 -13.55
C TRP A 34 5.89 4.91 -12.87
N GLY A 35 4.89 5.50 -12.21
CA GLY A 35 3.86 4.75 -11.49
C GLY A 35 4.43 3.95 -10.30
N TYR A 36 3.75 2.85 -10.00
CA TYR A 36 4.02 1.95 -8.88
C TYR A 36 3.97 0.49 -9.33
N ALA A 37 5.02 -0.27 -9.01
CA ALA A 37 5.12 -1.67 -9.41
C ALA A 37 4.13 -2.55 -8.61
N VAL A 38 3.22 -3.21 -9.33
CA VAL A 38 2.41 -4.33 -8.83
C VAL A 38 3.25 -5.61 -8.88
N PHE A 39 3.28 -6.36 -7.80
CA PHE A 39 4.10 -7.58 -7.67
C PHE A 39 3.33 -8.78 -7.10
N GLY A 40 2.05 -8.60 -6.78
CA GLY A 40 1.20 -9.63 -6.20
C GLY A 40 -0.26 -9.19 -6.12
N LYS A 41 -1.12 -10.10 -5.69
CA LYS A 41 -2.54 -9.85 -5.44
C LYS A 41 -2.99 -10.60 -4.19
N VAL A 42 -3.99 -10.07 -3.52
CA VAL A 42 -4.69 -10.76 -2.43
C VAL A 42 -5.53 -11.87 -3.07
N VAL A 43 -5.27 -13.13 -2.71
CA VAL A 43 -6.02 -14.29 -3.21
C VAL A 43 -7.11 -14.75 -2.24
N GLU A 44 -6.92 -14.49 -0.94
CA GLU A 44 -7.84 -14.78 0.15
C GLU A 44 -7.80 -13.63 1.17
N GLY A 45 -8.86 -13.45 1.97
CA GLY A 45 -8.92 -12.42 3.01
C GLY A 45 -9.24 -11.00 2.51
N SER A 46 -9.93 -10.87 1.37
CA SER A 46 -10.37 -9.55 0.88
C SER A 46 -11.32 -8.83 1.86
N ASP A 47 -12.12 -9.59 2.63
CA ASP A 47 -12.99 -9.02 3.67
C ASP A 47 -12.18 -8.40 4.83
N VAL A 48 -11.00 -8.95 5.14
CA VAL A 48 -10.09 -8.39 6.15
C VAL A 48 -9.53 -7.05 5.65
N VAL A 49 -9.13 -6.98 4.37
CA VAL A 49 -8.71 -5.72 3.74
C VAL A 49 -9.84 -4.69 3.77
N ASP A 50 -11.08 -5.10 3.49
CA ASP A 50 -12.26 -4.23 3.54
C ASP A 50 -12.60 -3.73 4.94
N LYS A 51 -12.35 -4.53 5.99
CA LYS A 51 -12.46 -4.07 7.39
C LYS A 51 -11.38 -3.05 7.72
N ILE A 52 -10.12 -3.33 7.34
CA ILE A 52 -8.98 -2.44 7.62
C ILE A 52 -9.16 -1.08 6.95
N LYS A 53 -9.60 -1.02 5.69
CA LYS A 53 -9.77 0.27 4.98
C LYS A 53 -10.82 1.20 5.61
N GLY A 54 -11.71 0.66 6.45
CA GLY A 54 -12.81 1.39 7.08
C GLY A 54 -12.57 1.79 8.54
N VAL A 55 -11.40 1.50 9.12
CA VAL A 55 -11.10 1.87 10.51
C VAL A 55 -11.00 3.39 10.68
N ALA A 56 -11.27 3.88 11.89
CA ALA A 56 -11.06 5.28 12.21
C ALA A 56 -9.57 5.64 12.12
N THR A 57 -9.26 6.79 11.52
CA THR A 57 -7.90 7.30 11.38
C THR A 57 -7.71 8.63 12.11
N THR A 58 -6.45 8.98 12.37
CA THR A 58 -6.02 10.19 13.06
C THR A 58 -4.70 10.72 12.49
N MET A 59 -4.24 11.86 13.02
CA MET A 59 -2.91 12.40 12.74
C MET A 59 -1.95 12.04 13.88
N LYS A 60 -0.78 11.49 13.57
CA LYS A 60 0.23 11.11 14.56
C LYS A 60 1.63 11.42 14.05
N SER A 61 2.41 12.18 14.81
CA SER A 61 3.82 12.50 14.50
C SER A 61 4.05 13.09 13.10
N GLY A 62 3.13 13.91 12.59
CA GLY A 62 3.22 14.49 11.25
C GLY A 62 2.76 13.58 10.10
N HIS A 63 2.28 12.36 10.42
CA HIS A 63 1.64 11.47 9.48
C HIS A 63 0.11 11.60 9.57
N GLN A 64 -0.54 11.72 8.41
CA GLN A 64 -1.99 11.66 8.26
C GLN A 64 -2.43 10.21 8.00
N ASP A 65 -3.73 9.94 8.19
CA ASP A 65 -4.36 8.65 7.92
C ASP A 65 -3.77 7.45 8.70
N VAL A 66 -3.26 7.73 9.90
CA VAL A 66 -2.77 6.68 10.81
C VAL A 66 -3.99 6.06 11.51
N PRO A 67 -4.18 4.73 11.51
CA PRO A 67 -5.24 4.10 12.30
C PRO A 67 -5.26 4.57 13.76
N ALA A 68 -6.44 4.88 14.29
CA ALA A 68 -6.60 5.31 15.69
C ALA A 68 -6.29 4.16 16.67
N GLU A 69 -6.58 2.94 16.25
CA GLU A 69 -6.11 1.70 16.88
C GLU A 69 -5.15 0.97 15.92
N ASP A 70 -4.07 0.41 16.47
CA ASP A 70 -3.00 -0.18 15.66
C ASP A 70 -3.51 -1.39 14.84
N VAL A 71 -3.22 -1.39 13.53
CA VAL A 71 -3.42 -2.55 12.64
C VAL A 71 -2.08 -3.25 12.47
N ILE A 72 -1.88 -4.34 13.19
CA ILE A 72 -0.58 -5.01 13.33
C ILE A 72 -0.50 -6.23 12.42
N ILE A 73 0.55 -6.33 11.61
CA ILE A 73 0.96 -7.59 10.98
C ILE A 73 1.75 -8.37 12.02
N GLU A 74 1.08 -9.28 12.74
CA GLU A 74 1.71 -10.05 13.81
C GLU A 74 2.79 -11.02 13.29
N LYS A 75 2.57 -11.56 12.09
CA LYS A 75 3.45 -12.54 11.45
C LYS A 75 3.28 -12.49 9.93
N ALA A 76 4.37 -12.71 9.20
CA ALA A 76 4.36 -12.94 7.76
C ALA A 76 5.15 -14.20 7.46
N GLU A 77 4.56 -15.13 6.71
CA GLU A 77 5.16 -16.42 6.37
C GLU A 77 5.05 -16.70 4.88
N ILE A 78 6.04 -17.43 4.36
CA ILE A 78 5.97 -18.02 3.03
C ILE A 78 5.36 -19.41 3.21
N ILE A 79 4.27 -19.67 2.49
CA ILE A 79 3.60 -20.98 2.46
C ILE A 79 3.98 -21.65 1.13
N GLU A 80 4.53 -22.85 1.19
CA GLU A 80 4.92 -23.67 0.03
C GLU A 80 3.77 -24.56 -0.47
#